data_AF-A0A6A4KA81-F1
#
_entry.id   AF-A0A6A4KA81-F1
#
_cell.length_a   1.000
_cell.length_b   1.000
_cell.length_c   1.000
_cell.angle_alpha   90.00
_cell.angle_beta   90.00
_cell.angle_gamma   90.00
#
_symmetry.space_group_name_H-M   'P 1'
#
loop_
_entity.id
_entity.type
_entity.pdbx_description
1 polymer ?
#
loop_
_entity_poly.entity_id
_entity_poly.type
_entity_poly.pdbx_seq_one_letter_code
_entity_poly.pdbx_strand_id
1 'polypeptide(L)'
;MSSADRPKEENPWIDAYSDPKADLQTFSTCLTLSDLNADDDHKLVIGDIGNGIQSKLKVFKGTSLTAELPLLTQPTAVKCVHTDRNEPRVAGIIVATGANVLVYRNCRPYFKFSVPPQECSGLEVEIWNEISTSEQLVKVLKDLSMEMGFSNLSSPSQNLLLMSPSHREEYISSKLHCVAKKQMVITCVTTLNKYASSERDVSVVLLATESSQLFIMDPETFTIINEFQLPDVCCNMYATGIYLVEYTLILAMRSGALYSLRIKHLKFITQLMTHTVSLLMVSHKIITANMDSTMSCYNLKGRKYWTINLPDNPLYMTGIPLPNLALHLTAVCFSRANINLYNDSSLVYVIATQEPIHSMVFGKYGQEEHALITIASSGTLDIKLLKRTAQFSNDYKTVQKNYVKPHEIKFLVPKKSKLFLEQSLRERQKCKEMHSWFNHSWTNMKVQVSESYIDALHSANVVQNEALRIIVEVFGLGPRMKIRTVLQNMSQNIMPMNYKVTFIYDAKLYKIHQPVVKVPLMVHGIPYSLETLVTCQTAVAGVVQVVVVSTKVILSATVNMPDSAGILE
;
A
#
# COMPACT_ATOMS: atom_id res chain seq x y z
N MET A 1 -34.09 -7.44 -40.18
CA MET A 1 -34.75 -6.34 -39.44
C MET A 1 -33.82 -5.89 -38.34
N SER A 2 -33.37 -4.64 -38.45
CA SER A 2 -32.71 -3.75 -37.48
C SER A 2 -31.90 -4.36 -36.34
N SER A 3 -30.59 -4.17 -36.43
CA SER A 3 -29.69 -3.91 -35.30
C SER A 3 -30.32 -2.86 -34.38
N ALA A 4 -30.98 -3.31 -33.32
CA ALA A 4 -31.53 -2.45 -32.29
C ALA A 4 -30.39 -1.74 -31.56
N ASP A 5 -30.51 -0.41 -31.49
CA ASP A 5 -29.62 0.54 -30.87
C ASP A 5 -29.13 0.06 -29.49
N ARG A 6 -27.82 -0.20 -29.39
CA ARG A 6 -27.14 -0.01 -28.10
C ARG A 6 -27.09 1.50 -27.89
N PRO A 7 -27.57 2.05 -26.76
CA PRO A 7 -27.33 3.46 -26.46
C PRO A 7 -25.81 3.65 -26.49
N LYS A 8 -25.32 4.53 -27.37
CA LYS A 8 -23.92 4.97 -27.31
C LYS A 8 -23.76 5.58 -25.93
N GLU A 9 -22.93 4.98 -25.07
CA GLU A 9 -22.51 5.63 -23.84
C GLU A 9 -21.80 6.93 -24.23
N GLU A 10 -22.51 8.05 -24.12
CA GLU A 10 -21.92 9.35 -24.36
C GLU A 10 -20.90 9.61 -23.26
N ASN A 11 -19.62 9.67 -23.60
CA ASN A 11 -18.58 10.03 -22.65
C ASN A 11 -18.88 11.43 -22.09
N PRO A 12 -19.19 11.58 -20.78
CA PRO A 12 -19.53 12.87 -20.20
C PRO A 12 -18.31 13.77 -20.03
N TRP A 13 -17.10 13.22 -20.17
CA TRP A 13 -15.83 13.93 -20.03
C TRP A 13 -15.21 14.29 -21.38
N ILE A 14 -14.51 15.42 -21.41
CA ILE A 14 -13.63 15.85 -22.48
C ILE A 14 -12.21 15.83 -21.92
N ASP A 15 -11.32 15.06 -22.54
CA ASP A 15 -9.90 15.10 -22.22
C ASP A 15 -9.31 16.39 -22.83
N ALA A 16 -9.08 17.40 -22.00
CA ALA A 16 -8.70 18.74 -22.45
C ALA A 16 -7.18 18.88 -22.61
N TYR A 17 -6.40 18.30 -21.69
CA TYR A 17 -4.95 18.35 -21.71
C TYR A 17 -4.35 17.14 -20.99
N SER A 18 -3.21 16.66 -21.48
CA SER A 18 -2.41 15.61 -20.85
C SER A 18 -0.93 15.92 -21.09
N ASP A 19 -0.17 16.07 -20.02
CA ASP A 19 1.26 16.35 -20.06
C ASP A 19 2.04 15.26 -19.33
N PRO A 20 2.62 14.28 -20.07
CA PRO A 20 3.42 13.24 -19.47
C PRO A 20 4.81 13.70 -19.01
N LYS A 21 5.24 14.92 -19.36
CA LYS A 21 6.58 15.44 -19.03
C LYS A 21 6.58 16.36 -17.80
N ALA A 22 5.43 16.54 -17.15
CA ALA A 22 5.27 17.45 -16.02
C ALA A 22 6.06 17.02 -14.76
N ASP A 23 6.33 15.71 -14.60
CA ASP A 23 7.08 15.08 -13.50
C ASP A 23 6.66 15.63 -12.12
N LEU A 24 5.35 15.56 -11.84
CA LEU A 24 4.74 16.09 -10.61
C LEU A 24 4.56 14.99 -9.55
N GLN A 25 5.01 15.22 -8.32
CA GLN A 25 4.76 14.32 -7.20
C GLN A 25 4.08 15.06 -6.05
N THR A 26 2.79 14.79 -5.86
CA THR A 26 2.00 15.53 -4.87
C THR A 26 0.78 14.75 -4.40
N PHE A 27 0.37 14.99 -3.15
CA PHE A 27 -0.88 14.47 -2.60
C PHE A 27 -2.05 15.42 -2.90
N SER A 28 -3.27 14.90 -2.89
CA SER A 28 -4.46 15.71 -3.11
C SER A 28 -4.66 16.82 -2.06
N THR A 29 -4.07 16.70 -0.87
CA THR A 29 -4.05 17.76 0.15
C THR A 29 -3.20 18.97 -0.25
N CYS A 30 -2.24 18.77 -1.16
CA CYS A 30 -1.32 19.77 -1.70
C CYS A 30 -1.77 20.30 -3.07
N LEU A 31 -2.99 19.97 -3.50
CA LEU A 31 -3.63 20.47 -4.72
C LEU A 31 -4.76 21.42 -4.38
N THR A 32 -4.77 22.59 -5.03
CA THR A 32 -5.90 23.53 -4.94
C THR A 32 -6.13 24.33 -6.21
N LEU A 33 -7.37 24.78 -6.36
CA LEU A 33 -7.83 25.62 -7.45
C LEU A 33 -8.31 26.94 -6.87
N SER A 34 -7.81 28.06 -7.39
CA SER A 34 -8.23 29.38 -6.94
C SER A 34 -7.93 30.47 -7.97
N ASP A 35 -8.69 31.54 -7.91
CA ASP A 35 -8.38 32.76 -8.65
C ASP A 35 -7.36 33.60 -7.86
N LEU A 36 -6.10 33.56 -8.31
CA LEU A 36 -5.00 34.31 -7.70
C LEU A 36 -4.88 35.75 -8.19
N ASN A 37 -5.57 36.14 -9.27
CA ASN A 37 -5.41 37.48 -9.87
C ASN A 37 -6.71 38.31 -9.83
N ALA A 38 -7.80 37.73 -9.31
CA ALA A 38 -9.15 38.30 -9.35
C ALA A 38 -9.65 38.55 -10.80
N ASP A 39 -9.16 37.77 -11.76
CA ASP A 39 -9.49 37.85 -13.19
C ASP A 39 -10.52 36.81 -13.66
N ASP A 40 -11.10 36.05 -12.72
CA ASP A 40 -12.00 34.91 -12.97
C ASP A 40 -11.32 33.77 -13.76
N ASP A 41 -9.98 33.78 -13.81
CA ASP A 41 -9.15 32.74 -14.42
C ASP A 41 -8.50 31.92 -13.29
N HIS A 42 -9.20 30.84 -12.91
CA HIS A 42 -8.79 29.95 -11.83
C HIS A 42 -7.51 29.19 -12.18
N LYS A 43 -6.51 29.32 -11.32
CA LYS A 43 -5.18 28.72 -11.48
C LYS A 43 -5.05 27.49 -10.59
N LEU A 44 -4.25 26.54 -11.05
CA LEU A 44 -3.94 25.31 -10.33
C LEU A 44 -2.66 25.51 -9.54
N VAL A 45 -2.75 25.34 -8.23
CA VAL A 45 -1.62 25.48 -7.31
C VAL A 45 -1.26 24.11 -6.77
N ILE A 46 0.02 23.76 -6.90
CA ILE A 46 0.55 22.43 -6.57
C ILE A 46 1.75 22.58 -5.64
N GLY A 47 1.67 21.96 -4.47
CA GLY A 47 2.83 21.69 -3.64
C GLY A 47 3.53 20.42 -4.11
N ASP A 48 4.52 20.56 -4.97
CA ASP A 48 5.32 19.46 -5.48
C ASP A 48 6.37 19.04 -4.44
N ILE A 49 6.30 17.78 -4.02
CA ILE A 49 7.22 17.20 -3.05
C ILE A 49 8.56 16.90 -3.73
N GLY A 50 8.51 16.61 -5.03
CA GLY A 50 9.65 16.23 -5.86
C GLY A 50 10.26 14.87 -5.50
N ASN A 51 11.25 14.45 -6.27
CA ASN A 51 12.04 13.21 -6.06
C ASN A 51 13.00 13.28 -4.84
N GLY A 52 12.66 14.03 -3.78
CA GLY A 52 13.42 14.12 -2.54
C GLY A 52 14.56 15.14 -2.49
N ILE A 53 14.83 15.88 -3.58
CA ILE A 53 15.93 16.87 -3.62
C ILE A 53 15.45 18.25 -3.15
N GLN A 54 14.34 18.75 -3.69
CA GLN A 54 13.79 20.05 -3.32
C GLN A 54 12.30 20.10 -3.61
N SER A 55 11.50 20.41 -2.59
CA SER A 55 10.07 20.66 -2.75
C SER A 55 9.83 22.04 -3.36
N LYS A 56 8.81 22.16 -4.20
CA LYS A 56 8.53 23.38 -4.96
C LYS A 56 7.03 23.67 -5.00
N LEU A 57 6.67 24.94 -4.99
CA LEU A 57 5.31 25.40 -5.23
C LEU A 57 5.20 25.78 -6.71
N LYS A 58 4.39 25.02 -7.47
CA LYS A 58 4.15 25.22 -8.90
C LYS A 58 2.74 25.79 -9.11
N VAL A 59 2.62 26.79 -9.97
CA VAL A 59 1.32 27.40 -10.33
C VAL A 59 1.10 27.30 -11.83
N PHE A 60 0.02 26.63 -12.23
CA PHE A 60 -0.37 26.44 -13.62
C PHE A 60 -1.53 27.37 -14.01
N LYS A 61 -1.41 27.95 -15.21
CA LYS A 61 -2.45 28.74 -15.88
C LYS A 61 -2.73 28.11 -17.24
N GLY A 62 -3.94 27.61 -17.44
CA GLY A 62 -4.32 26.87 -18.65
C GLY A 62 -3.52 25.57 -18.79
N THR A 63 -2.57 25.55 -19.72
CA THR A 63 -1.66 24.39 -19.93
C THR A 63 -0.21 24.71 -19.59
N SER A 64 0.08 25.95 -19.19
CA SER A 64 1.44 26.45 -18.97
C SER A 64 1.76 26.63 -17.49
N LEU A 65 3.01 26.33 -17.12
CA LEU A 65 3.55 26.66 -15.81
C LEU A 65 3.89 28.15 -15.74
N THR A 66 3.29 28.86 -14.77
CA THR A 66 3.45 30.32 -14.62
C THR A 66 4.46 30.72 -13.55
N ALA A 67 4.50 29.99 -12.44
CA ALA A 67 5.40 30.27 -11.34
C ALA A 67 5.92 28.97 -10.73
N GLU A 68 7.19 28.98 -10.36
CA GLU A 68 7.86 27.90 -9.64
C GLU A 68 8.66 28.54 -8.50
N LEU A 69 8.32 28.19 -7.26
CA LEU A 69 8.92 28.76 -6.06
C LEU A 69 9.52 27.64 -5.21
N PRO A 70 10.78 27.75 -4.77
CA PRO A 70 11.36 26.75 -3.88
C PRO A 70 10.69 26.78 -2.50
N LEU A 71 10.34 25.60 -1.98
CA LEU A 71 9.89 25.41 -0.61
C LEU A 71 11.06 24.93 0.26
N LEU A 72 11.05 25.33 1.53
CA LEU A 72 12.11 24.98 2.49
C LEU A 72 12.04 23.51 2.90
N THR A 73 10.82 22.99 3.09
CA THR A 73 10.55 21.61 3.48
C THR A 73 9.34 21.09 2.72
N GLN A 74 9.08 19.79 2.84
CA GLN A 74 7.93 19.15 2.20
C GLN A 74 6.62 19.80 2.69
N PRO A 75 5.70 20.16 1.78
CA PRO A 75 4.41 20.70 2.15
C PRO A 75 3.47 19.59 2.63
N THR A 76 2.81 19.80 3.76
CA THR A 76 1.76 18.90 4.27
C THR A 76 0.44 19.14 3.54
N ALA A 77 0.11 20.42 3.31
CA ALA A 77 -1.11 20.83 2.63
C ALA A 77 -0.93 22.21 2.00
N VAL A 78 -1.64 22.43 0.90
CA VAL A 78 -1.75 23.73 0.23
C VAL A 78 -3.21 24.11 0.19
N LYS A 79 -3.52 25.35 0.58
CA LYS A 79 -4.88 25.91 0.51
C LYS A 79 -4.83 27.36 0.03
N CYS A 80 -5.88 27.80 -0.65
CA CYS A 80 -6.02 29.19 -1.04
C CYS A 80 -7.10 29.84 -0.17
N VAL A 81 -6.82 31.02 0.36
CA VAL A 81 -7.75 31.77 1.22
C VAL A 81 -7.76 33.24 0.84
N HIS A 82 -8.90 33.88 1.04
CA HIS A 82 -8.98 35.34 0.99
C HIS A 82 -8.60 35.91 2.35
N THR A 83 -7.63 36.81 2.35
CA THR A 83 -7.05 37.41 3.55
C THR A 83 -7.75 38.67 4.00
N ASP A 84 -8.48 39.33 3.11
CA ASP A 84 -9.08 40.64 3.35
C ASP A 84 -10.26 40.87 2.41
N ARG A 85 -11.08 41.86 2.75
CA ARG A 85 -12.30 42.22 2.00
C ARG A 85 -12.08 43.35 0.99
N ASN A 86 -10.85 43.87 0.91
CA ASN A 86 -10.49 44.97 0.02
C ASN A 86 -10.62 44.55 -1.44
N GLU A 87 -11.11 45.46 -2.29
CA GLU A 87 -11.19 45.24 -3.73
C GLU A 87 -9.90 45.73 -4.42
N PRO A 88 -9.28 44.94 -5.32
CA PRO A 88 -9.66 43.60 -5.76
C PRO A 88 -9.32 42.51 -4.73
N ARG A 89 -10.26 41.58 -4.52
CA ARG A 89 -10.09 40.46 -3.57
C ARG A 89 -9.24 39.36 -4.17
N VAL A 90 -7.94 39.42 -3.90
CA VAL A 90 -6.98 38.42 -4.35
C VAL A 90 -6.87 37.28 -3.33
N ALA A 91 -6.87 36.02 -3.80
CA ALA A 91 -6.59 34.88 -2.93
C ALA A 91 -5.09 34.79 -2.59
N GLY A 92 -4.77 34.61 -1.31
CA GLY A 92 -3.45 34.21 -0.85
C GLY A 92 -3.30 32.68 -0.86
N ILE A 93 -2.12 32.19 -1.22
CA ILE A 93 -1.76 30.78 -1.13
C ILE A 93 -1.16 30.54 0.25
N ILE A 94 -1.69 29.55 0.96
CA ILE A 94 -1.19 29.06 2.23
C ILE A 94 -0.56 27.70 2.02
N VAL A 95 0.71 27.58 2.41
CA VAL A 95 1.47 26.34 2.37
C VAL A 95 1.86 25.98 3.80
N ALA A 96 1.38 24.83 4.28
CA ALA A 96 1.78 24.32 5.59
C ALA A 96 3.01 23.42 5.46
N THR A 97 4.05 23.74 6.23
CA THR A 97 5.38 23.11 6.19
C THR A 97 5.90 22.92 7.61
N GLY A 98 5.91 21.67 8.11
CA GLY A 98 6.34 21.39 9.49
C GLY A 98 5.53 22.17 10.52
N ALA A 99 6.19 23.05 11.29
CA ALA A 99 5.56 23.93 12.27
C ALA A 99 5.05 25.27 11.69
N ASN A 100 5.40 25.56 10.44
CA ASN A 100 5.24 26.87 9.84
C ASN A 100 4.13 26.87 8.79
N VAL A 101 3.41 27.99 8.72
CA VAL A 101 2.44 28.29 7.67
C VAL A 101 2.99 29.46 6.87
N LEU A 102 3.35 29.19 5.61
CA LEU A 102 3.88 30.17 4.67
C LEU A 102 2.73 30.73 3.84
N VAL A 103 2.61 32.05 3.83
CA VAL A 103 1.57 32.77 3.10
C VAL A 103 2.21 33.48 1.92
N TYR A 104 1.72 33.19 0.72
CA TYR A 104 2.13 33.81 -0.52
C TYR A 104 0.98 34.65 -1.08
N ARG A 105 1.26 35.88 -1.50
CA ARG A 105 0.32 36.73 -2.25
C ARG A 105 0.91 37.03 -3.61
N ASN A 106 0.14 36.85 -4.69
CA ASN A 106 0.63 37.01 -6.07
C ASN A 106 1.93 36.23 -6.34
N CYS A 107 2.02 34.98 -5.87
CA CYS A 107 3.21 34.13 -5.98
C CYS A 107 4.48 34.73 -5.35
N ARG A 108 4.36 35.64 -4.38
CA ARG A 108 5.48 36.20 -3.60
C ARG A 108 5.31 35.86 -2.12
N PRO A 109 6.38 35.48 -1.40
CA PRO A 109 6.32 35.31 0.05
C PRO A 109 5.85 36.60 0.72
N TYR A 110 4.79 36.50 1.51
CA TYR A 110 4.17 37.64 2.19
C TYR A 110 4.33 37.56 3.70
N PHE A 111 4.01 36.41 4.29
CA PHE A 111 4.06 36.22 5.74
C PHE A 111 4.46 34.79 6.11
N LYS A 112 5.13 34.64 7.26
CA LYS A 112 5.44 33.35 7.87
C LYS A 112 4.85 33.32 9.27
N PHE A 113 3.88 32.45 9.47
CA PHE A 113 3.36 32.14 10.79
C PHE A 113 4.02 30.86 11.32
N SER A 114 4.36 30.85 12.60
CA SER A 114 4.86 29.65 13.30
C SER A 114 3.89 29.28 14.40
N VAL A 115 3.44 28.02 14.43
CA VAL A 115 2.58 27.53 15.51
C VAL A 115 3.32 27.67 16.84
N PRO A 116 2.66 28.18 17.91
CA PRO A 116 3.28 28.35 19.21
C PRO A 116 3.81 26.99 19.72
N PRO A 117 5.08 26.91 20.14
CA PRO A 117 5.64 25.66 20.63
C PRO A 117 4.97 25.27 21.95
N GLN A 118 4.69 23.98 22.11
CA GLN A 118 4.16 23.45 23.37
C GLN A 118 5.29 23.31 24.39
N GLU A 119 5.00 23.66 25.64
CA GLU A 119 5.93 23.45 26.76
C GLU A 119 6.11 21.95 27.01
N CYS A 120 7.34 21.55 27.35
CA CYS A 120 7.66 20.16 27.66
C CYS A 120 7.05 19.73 29.00
N SER A 121 7.05 18.43 29.29
CA SER A 121 6.63 17.96 30.60
C SER A 121 7.54 18.52 31.70
N GLY A 122 6.97 18.86 32.85
CA GLY A 122 7.75 19.36 34.00
C GLY A 122 8.87 18.39 34.40
N LEU A 123 8.60 17.08 34.32
CA LEU A 123 9.58 16.02 34.61
C LEU A 123 10.79 16.07 33.69
N GLU A 124 10.60 16.34 32.40
CA GLU A 124 11.71 16.45 31.45
C GLU A 124 12.58 17.67 31.78
N VAL A 125 11.95 18.79 32.13
CA VAL A 125 12.66 20.01 32.53
C VAL A 125 13.45 19.79 33.81
N GLU A 126 12.89 19.09 34.79
CA GLU A 126 13.58 18.69 36.03
C GLU A 126 14.80 17.82 35.73
N ILE A 127 14.66 16.80 34.87
CA ILE A 127 15.76 15.91 34.48
C ILE A 127 16.90 16.65 33.78
N TRP A 128 16.58 17.61 32.91
CA TRP A 128 17.58 18.47 32.27
C TRP A 128 18.28 19.42 33.25
N ASN A 129 17.62 19.81 34.33
CA ASN A 129 18.18 20.71 35.35
C ASN A 129 18.99 19.97 36.42
N GLU A 130 18.60 18.74 36.78
CA GLU A 130 19.20 17.98 37.90
C GLU A 130 20.40 17.12 37.49
N ILE A 131 20.43 16.58 36.26
CA ILE A 131 21.42 15.57 35.88
C ILE A 131 22.53 16.14 34.99
N SER A 132 23.74 16.23 35.55
CA SER A 132 24.94 16.71 34.84
C SER A 132 25.72 15.60 34.13
N THR A 133 25.53 14.32 34.51
CA THR A 133 26.25 13.19 33.91
C THR A 133 25.56 12.67 32.65
N SER A 134 26.25 12.66 31.51
CA SER A 134 25.76 12.22 30.19
C SER A 134 25.10 10.83 30.20
N GLU A 135 25.72 9.83 30.83
CA GLU A 135 25.19 8.46 30.82
C GLU A 135 23.95 8.27 31.69
N GLN A 136 23.86 8.99 32.81
CA GLN A 136 22.70 8.94 33.71
C GLN A 136 21.53 9.66 33.07
N LEU A 137 21.77 10.83 32.46
CA LEU A 137 20.75 11.59 31.74
C LEU A 137 20.13 10.74 30.62
N VAL A 138 20.96 10.06 29.83
CA VAL A 138 20.48 9.18 28.75
C VAL A 138 19.66 8.00 29.28
N LYS A 139 20.05 7.39 30.40
CA LYS A 139 19.26 6.28 31.00
C LYS A 139 17.89 6.76 31.46
N VAL A 140 17.84 7.86 32.22
CA VAL A 140 16.58 8.41 32.72
C VAL A 140 15.69 8.92 31.57
N LEU A 141 16.27 9.55 30.55
CA LEU A 141 15.53 9.95 29.35
C LEU A 141 15.04 8.74 28.54
N LYS A 142 15.78 7.62 28.53
CA LYS A 142 15.30 6.37 27.92
C LYS A 142 14.12 5.81 28.69
N ASP A 143 14.17 5.80 30.01
CA ASP A 143 13.06 5.33 30.85
C ASP A 143 11.83 6.21 30.65
N LEU A 144 11.99 7.54 30.65
CA LEU A 144 10.93 8.48 30.27
C LEU A 144 10.40 8.25 28.85
N SER A 145 11.28 7.91 27.89
CA SER A 145 10.86 7.63 26.52
C SER A 145 9.99 6.38 26.42
N MET A 146 10.16 5.43 27.33
CA MET A 146 9.32 4.23 27.41
C MET A 146 7.96 4.55 28.04
N GLU A 147 7.91 5.43 29.03
CA GLU A 147 6.66 5.82 29.70
C GLU A 147 5.80 6.79 28.87
N MET A 148 6.40 7.87 28.35
CA MET A 148 5.66 8.91 27.61
C MET A 148 5.65 8.71 26.09
N GLY A 149 6.50 7.82 25.58
CA GLY A 149 6.74 7.63 24.15
C GLY A 149 7.76 8.62 23.58
N PHE A 150 8.66 8.11 22.73
CA PHE A 150 9.75 8.88 22.13
C PHE A 150 9.31 10.17 21.42
N SER A 151 8.17 10.16 20.72
CA SER A 151 7.64 11.31 19.97
C SER A 151 7.13 12.45 20.85
N ASN A 152 6.83 12.18 22.12
CA ASN A 152 6.32 13.18 23.05
C ASN A 152 7.42 13.97 23.75
N LEU A 153 8.67 13.51 23.67
CA LEU A 153 9.84 14.19 24.22
C LEU A 153 10.20 15.45 23.41
N SER A 154 10.96 16.35 24.02
CA SER A 154 11.51 17.53 23.35
C SER A 154 12.52 17.18 22.24
N SER A 155 12.70 18.08 21.26
CA SER A 155 13.70 17.85 20.20
C SER A 155 15.14 17.71 20.74
N PRO A 156 15.58 18.45 21.78
CA PRO A 156 16.88 18.17 22.41
C PRO A 156 17.01 16.76 22.95
N SER A 157 16.00 16.25 23.66
CA SER A 157 16.02 14.89 24.22
C SER A 157 16.02 13.81 23.14
N GLN A 158 15.20 13.96 22.10
CA GLN A 158 15.18 13.02 20.98
C GLN A 158 16.54 12.98 20.26
N ASN A 159 17.15 14.14 20.00
CA ASN A 159 18.47 14.22 19.39
C ASN A 159 19.55 13.59 20.29
N LEU A 160 19.52 13.86 21.59
CA LEU A 160 20.49 13.28 22.54
C LEU A 160 20.42 11.75 22.57
N LEU A 161 19.20 11.19 22.52
CA LEU A 161 18.97 9.74 22.48
C LEU A 161 19.47 9.10 21.17
N LEU A 162 19.34 9.80 20.05
CA LEU A 162 19.78 9.35 18.72
C LEU A 162 21.30 9.53 18.49
N MET A 163 21.94 10.47 19.20
CA MET A 163 23.37 10.74 19.06
C MET A 163 24.25 9.62 19.64
N SER A 164 25.42 9.43 19.02
CA SER A 164 26.47 8.52 19.50
C SER A 164 27.10 9.04 20.80
N PRO A 165 27.62 8.14 21.68
CA PRO A 165 28.08 8.51 23.02
C PRO A 165 29.18 9.59 23.02
N SER A 166 30.02 9.62 21.99
CA SER A 166 31.14 10.54 21.84
C SER A 166 30.74 12.02 21.74
N HIS A 167 29.56 12.32 21.19
CA HIS A 167 29.10 13.70 20.97
C HIS A 167 28.11 14.20 22.02
N ARG A 168 27.74 13.35 23.01
CA ARG A 168 26.70 13.69 23.98
C ARG A 168 27.11 14.78 24.96
N GLU A 169 28.34 14.74 25.45
CA GLU A 169 28.83 15.72 26.44
C GLU A 169 28.97 17.12 25.84
N GLU A 170 29.45 17.21 24.60
CA GLU A 170 29.52 18.46 23.85
C GLU A 170 28.10 19.00 23.55
N TYR A 171 27.16 18.12 23.19
CA TYR A 171 25.78 18.52 22.93
C TYR A 171 25.06 19.00 24.19
N ILE A 172 25.21 18.31 25.33
CA ILE A 172 24.63 18.70 26.62
C ILE A 172 25.18 20.04 27.07
N SER A 173 26.51 20.24 27.00
CA SER A 173 27.13 21.51 27.40
C SER A 173 26.63 22.70 26.58
N SER A 174 26.33 22.49 25.29
CA SER A 174 25.74 23.52 24.42
C SER A 174 24.27 23.86 24.73
N LYS A 175 23.55 23.00 25.46
CA LYS A 175 22.09 23.08 25.66
C LYS A 175 21.63 23.35 27.09
N LEU A 176 22.54 23.42 28.07
CA LEU A 176 22.27 23.71 29.49
C LEU A 176 21.44 24.99 29.77
N HIS A 177 21.35 25.92 28.81
CA HIS A 177 20.57 27.16 28.93
C HIS A 177 19.40 27.26 27.95
N CYS A 178 19.08 26.20 27.22
CA CYS A 178 18.01 26.21 26.23
C CYS A 178 16.72 25.63 26.85
N VAL A 179 15.64 26.42 26.86
CA VAL A 179 14.32 25.90 27.23
C VAL A 179 13.95 24.80 26.24
N ALA A 180 13.86 23.56 26.73
CA ALA A 180 13.37 22.44 25.95
C ALA A 180 11.94 22.79 25.50
N LYS A 181 11.73 22.84 24.18
CA LYS A 181 10.43 23.11 23.57
C LYS A 181 10.06 21.92 22.69
N LYS A 182 8.80 21.51 22.77
CA LYS A 182 8.27 20.48 21.88
C LYS A 182 8.01 21.10 20.51
N GLN A 183 8.60 20.51 19.47
CA GLN A 183 8.36 20.96 18.11
C GLN A 183 6.96 20.54 17.67
N MET A 184 6.13 21.52 17.31
CA MET A 184 4.82 21.28 16.70
C MET A 184 5.01 20.90 15.23
N VAL A 185 4.29 19.89 14.75
CA VAL A 185 4.21 19.57 13.32
C VAL A 185 2.74 19.59 12.92
N ILE A 186 2.42 20.33 11.87
CA ILE A 186 1.07 20.42 11.30
C ILE A 186 0.82 19.15 10.46
N THR A 187 -0.26 18.44 10.77
CA THR A 187 -0.66 17.20 10.08
C THR A 187 -1.73 17.45 9.03
N CYS A 188 -2.71 18.32 9.31
CA CYS A 188 -3.85 18.57 8.43
C CYS A 188 -4.17 20.05 8.38
N VAL A 189 -4.56 20.53 7.19
CA VAL A 189 -5.07 21.89 7.01
C VAL A 189 -6.35 21.88 6.19
N THR A 190 -7.35 22.61 6.66
CA THR A 190 -8.56 22.94 5.89
C THR A 190 -8.97 24.39 6.13
N THR A 191 -9.84 24.91 5.29
CA THR A 191 -10.35 26.28 5.34
C THR A 191 -11.85 26.25 5.63
N LEU A 192 -12.36 27.35 6.16
CA LEU A 192 -13.79 27.54 6.45
C LEU A 192 -14.15 29.02 6.25
N ASN A 193 -15.28 29.31 5.61
CA ASN A 193 -15.69 30.70 5.40
C ASN A 193 -16.02 31.39 6.72
N LYS A 194 -15.61 32.66 6.87
CA LYS A 194 -15.71 33.41 8.12
C LYS A 194 -17.09 34.02 8.32
N TYR A 195 -17.61 34.75 7.33
CA TYR A 195 -18.81 35.57 7.47
C TYR A 195 -19.98 35.12 6.58
N ALA A 196 -19.71 34.69 5.35
CA ALA A 196 -20.71 34.36 4.34
C ALA A 196 -20.32 33.12 3.53
N SER A 197 -21.32 32.43 2.97
CA SER A 197 -21.12 31.24 2.14
C SER A 197 -20.61 31.54 0.71
N SER A 198 -20.20 32.77 0.41
CA SER A 198 -19.67 33.14 -0.90
C SER A 198 -18.22 32.66 -1.08
N GLU A 199 -17.86 32.25 -2.30
CA GLU A 199 -16.50 31.77 -2.64
C GLU A 199 -15.40 32.81 -2.39
N ARG A 200 -15.72 34.11 -2.52
CA ARG A 200 -14.77 35.23 -2.33
C ARG A 200 -14.86 35.90 -0.95
N ASP A 201 -15.38 35.19 0.07
CA ASP A 201 -15.34 35.69 1.45
C ASP A 201 -14.04 35.29 2.16
N VAL A 202 -13.71 36.02 3.21
CA VAL A 202 -12.55 35.74 4.06
C VAL A 202 -12.71 34.35 4.68
N SER A 203 -11.66 33.54 4.62
CA SER A 203 -11.68 32.15 5.11
C SER A 203 -10.76 31.95 6.29
N VAL A 204 -11.28 31.42 7.39
CA VAL A 204 -10.47 30.99 8.54
C VAL A 204 -9.71 29.71 8.19
N VAL A 205 -8.48 29.60 8.70
CA VAL A 205 -7.60 28.45 8.48
C VAL A 205 -7.59 27.57 9.72
N LEU A 206 -7.82 26.27 9.52
CA LEU A 206 -7.86 25.27 10.59
C LEU A 206 -6.61 24.40 10.47
N LEU A 207 -5.81 24.36 11.53
CA LEU A 207 -4.52 23.67 11.59
C LEU A 207 -4.59 22.60 12.67
N ALA A 208 -4.49 21.33 12.28
CA ALA A 208 -4.32 20.23 13.23
C ALA A 208 -2.83 19.88 13.38
N THR A 209 -2.39 19.60 14.60
CA THR A 209 -1.00 19.26 14.91
C THR A 209 -0.83 17.83 15.40
N GLU A 210 0.41 17.36 15.36
CA GLU A 210 0.80 16.06 15.89
C GLU A 210 0.71 15.95 17.42
N SER A 211 0.58 17.07 18.14
CA SER A 211 0.31 17.10 19.59
C SER A 211 -1.17 16.91 19.96
N SER A 212 -2.02 16.52 19.01
CA SER A 212 -3.47 16.42 19.21
C SER A 212 -4.10 17.77 19.55
N GLN A 213 -3.64 18.86 18.94
CA GLN A 213 -4.24 20.19 19.08
C GLN A 213 -4.81 20.67 17.74
N LEU A 214 -5.88 21.46 17.82
CA LEU A 214 -6.48 22.13 16.68
C LEU A 214 -6.45 23.65 16.91
N PHE A 215 -5.73 24.35 16.05
CA PHE A 215 -5.65 25.80 16.04
C PHE A 215 -6.53 26.38 14.94
N ILE A 216 -7.29 27.40 15.28
CA ILE A 216 -8.08 28.19 14.34
C ILE A 216 -7.38 29.53 14.16
N MET A 217 -6.88 29.80 12.95
CA MET A 217 -6.16 31.03 12.61
C MET A 217 -7.00 31.94 11.74
N ASP A 218 -7.00 33.23 12.08
CA ASP A 218 -7.54 34.29 11.24
C ASP A 218 -6.49 34.73 10.20
N PRO A 219 -6.75 34.65 8.88
CA PRO A 219 -5.80 35.14 7.88
C PRO A 219 -5.74 36.67 7.80
N GLU A 220 -6.70 37.41 8.39
CA GLU A 220 -6.70 38.88 8.40
C GLU A 220 -5.61 39.43 9.34
N THR A 221 -5.53 38.87 10.54
CA THR A 221 -4.59 39.29 11.60
C THR A 221 -3.40 38.35 11.76
N PHE A 222 -3.44 37.17 11.12
CA PHE A 222 -2.49 36.06 11.33
C PHE A 222 -2.33 35.66 12.80
N THR A 223 -3.42 35.76 13.57
CA THR A 223 -3.46 35.34 14.98
C THR A 223 -4.33 34.11 15.17
N ILE A 224 -4.04 33.33 16.23
CA ILE A 224 -4.89 32.22 16.64
C ILE A 224 -6.13 32.80 17.34
N ILE A 225 -7.30 32.45 16.83
CA ILE A 225 -8.60 32.81 17.40
C ILE A 225 -8.96 31.84 18.52
N ASN A 226 -8.94 30.54 18.22
CA ASN A 226 -9.32 29.47 19.15
C ASN A 226 -8.31 28.32 19.11
N GLU A 227 -8.16 27.67 20.25
CA GLU A 227 -7.39 26.43 20.43
C GLU A 227 -8.29 25.35 21.03
N PHE A 228 -8.17 24.13 20.52
CA PHE A 228 -8.90 22.96 21.02
C PHE A 228 -7.95 21.78 21.24
N GLN A 229 -8.08 21.14 22.40
CA GLN A 229 -7.44 19.86 22.67
C GLN A 229 -8.26 18.72 22.07
N LEU A 230 -7.62 17.90 21.23
CA LEU A 230 -8.18 16.69 20.66
C LEU A 230 -7.75 15.47 21.49
N PRO A 231 -8.56 14.40 21.50
CA PRO A 231 -8.23 13.16 22.20
C PRO A 231 -7.07 12.40 21.54
N ASP A 232 -6.87 12.58 20.23
CA ASP A 232 -5.85 11.90 19.44
C ASP A 232 -5.47 12.77 18.22
N VAL A 233 -4.40 12.38 17.52
CA VAL A 233 -3.85 13.10 16.37
C VAL A 233 -4.79 12.99 15.18
N CYS A 234 -5.20 14.14 14.64
CA CYS A 234 -6.03 14.21 13.45
C CYS A 234 -5.23 13.85 12.19
N CYS A 235 -5.77 12.94 11.36
CA CYS A 235 -5.21 12.55 10.06
C CYS A 235 -5.96 13.15 8.86
N ASN A 236 -7.27 13.34 8.96
CA ASN A 236 -8.07 14.01 7.94
C ASN A 236 -9.11 14.91 8.61
N MET A 237 -9.32 16.09 8.05
CA MET A 237 -10.29 17.06 8.55
C MET A 237 -11.15 17.58 7.40
N TYR A 238 -12.46 17.69 7.65
CA TYR A 238 -13.41 18.27 6.72
C TYR A 238 -14.26 19.33 7.42
N ALA A 239 -14.39 20.51 6.82
CA ALA A 239 -15.07 21.66 7.40
C ALA A 239 -16.28 22.07 6.55
N THR A 240 -17.40 22.36 7.22
CA THR A 240 -18.63 22.84 6.59
C THR A 240 -19.29 23.92 7.43
N GLY A 241 -19.97 24.85 6.77
CA GLY A 241 -20.71 25.94 7.40
C GLY A 241 -19.96 27.26 7.37
N ILE A 242 -20.34 28.16 8.28
CA ILE A 242 -19.82 29.52 8.39
C ILE A 242 -19.30 29.69 9.82
N TYR A 243 -18.05 30.13 9.99
CA TYR A 243 -17.38 30.19 11.29
C TYR A 243 -18.16 31.00 12.33
N LEU A 244 -18.67 32.18 11.96
CA LEU A 244 -19.38 33.07 12.90
C LEU A 244 -20.84 32.68 13.16
N VAL A 245 -21.45 31.84 12.31
CA VAL A 245 -22.88 31.47 12.42
C VAL A 245 -23.01 30.08 13.02
N GLU A 246 -22.68 29.06 12.24
CA GLU A 246 -22.66 27.67 12.66
C GLU A 246 -21.72 26.90 11.74
N TYR A 247 -20.80 26.15 12.34
CA TYR A 247 -19.89 25.29 11.62
C TYR A 247 -19.87 23.88 12.22
N THR A 248 -19.67 22.89 11.35
CA THR A 248 -19.43 21.51 11.74
C THR A 248 -18.09 21.06 11.13
N LEU A 249 -17.17 20.70 12.02
CA LEU A 249 -15.89 20.07 11.67
C LEU A 249 -15.98 18.58 11.92
N ILE A 250 -15.62 17.78 10.94
CA ILE A 250 -15.43 16.34 11.12
C ILE A 250 -13.94 16.06 11.12
N LEU A 251 -13.52 15.34 12.15
CA LEU A 251 -12.14 14.99 12.41
C LEU A 251 -12.03 13.47 12.40
N ALA A 252 -11.18 12.95 11.53
CA ALA A 252 -10.75 11.57 11.57
C ALA A 252 -9.38 11.48 12.25
N MET A 253 -9.29 10.63 13.25
CA MET A 253 -8.07 10.47 14.07
C MET A 253 -7.24 9.29 13.59
N ARG A 254 -5.94 9.29 13.93
CA ARG A 254 -5.02 8.18 13.67
C ARG A 254 -5.44 6.89 14.37
N SER A 255 -6.15 6.95 15.49
CA SER A 255 -6.79 5.78 16.14
C SER A 255 -7.96 5.16 15.36
N GLY A 256 -8.43 5.79 14.27
CA GLY A 256 -9.62 5.36 13.53
C GLY A 256 -10.95 5.85 14.12
N ALA A 257 -10.91 6.71 15.13
CA ALA A 257 -12.10 7.35 15.70
C ALA A 257 -12.54 8.57 14.86
N LEU A 258 -13.86 8.71 14.67
CA LEU A 258 -14.47 9.90 14.07
C LEU A 258 -15.07 10.81 15.16
N TYR A 259 -14.75 12.09 15.08
CA TYR A 259 -15.30 13.12 15.95
C TYR A 259 -15.96 14.23 15.14
N SER A 260 -17.02 14.82 15.72
CA SER A 260 -17.65 16.05 15.23
C SER A 260 -17.37 17.16 16.23
N LEU A 261 -16.76 18.25 15.78
CA LEU A 261 -16.61 19.47 16.56
C LEU A 261 -17.62 20.51 16.04
N ARG A 262 -18.55 20.89 16.91
CA ARG A 262 -19.50 21.99 16.65
C ARG A 262 -19.25 23.09 17.66
N ILE A 263 -18.83 24.26 17.18
CA ILE A 263 -18.49 25.43 17.99
C ILE A 263 -17.39 25.10 19.02
N LYS A 264 -17.76 24.55 20.19
CA LYS A 264 -16.83 24.11 21.24
C LYS A 264 -17.10 22.70 21.77
N HIS A 265 -18.12 22.02 21.28
CA HIS A 265 -18.47 20.67 21.72
C HIS A 265 -17.87 19.63 20.79
N LEU A 266 -16.87 18.92 21.28
CA LEU A 266 -16.33 17.74 20.64
C LEU A 266 -17.21 16.53 20.98
N LYS A 267 -17.80 15.92 19.95
CA LYS A 267 -18.67 14.76 20.08
C LYS A 267 -18.07 13.56 19.36
N PHE A 268 -17.93 12.45 20.07
CA PHE A 268 -17.59 11.16 19.47
C PHE A 268 -18.74 10.67 18.57
N ILE A 269 -18.41 10.24 17.36
CA ILE A 269 -19.36 9.74 16.37
C ILE A 269 -19.34 8.21 16.37
N THR A 270 -18.21 7.62 15.99
CA THR A 270 -18.04 6.17 15.86
C THR A 270 -16.56 5.82 15.77
N GLN A 271 -16.23 4.59 16.18
CA GLN A 271 -14.95 3.96 15.88
C GLN A 271 -15.06 3.25 14.53
N LEU A 272 -14.09 3.45 13.64
CA LEU A 272 -14.01 2.73 12.38
C LEU A 272 -13.22 1.44 12.58
N MET A 273 -13.53 0.42 11.77
CA MET A 273 -12.83 -0.87 11.79
C MET A 273 -11.38 -0.74 11.29
N THR A 274 -11.16 0.17 10.35
CA THR A 274 -9.86 0.46 9.74
C THR A 274 -9.69 1.96 9.56
N HIS A 275 -8.44 2.38 9.37
CA HIS A 275 -8.09 3.80 9.22
C HIS A 275 -8.72 4.44 7.99
N THR A 276 -9.13 5.70 8.11
CA THR A 276 -9.63 6.49 6.99
C THR A 276 -8.48 6.99 6.13
N VAL A 277 -8.59 6.78 4.82
CA VAL A 277 -7.70 7.41 3.85
C VAL A 277 -8.21 8.80 3.47
N SER A 278 -9.54 8.94 3.32
CA SER A 278 -10.16 10.22 2.97
C SER A 278 -11.56 10.37 3.57
N LEU A 279 -11.95 11.63 3.75
CA LEU A 279 -13.15 12.05 4.47
C LEU A 279 -13.87 13.12 3.65
N LEU A 280 -15.18 12.96 3.48
CA LEU A 280 -16.05 13.91 2.81
C LEU A 280 -17.37 14.03 3.59
N MET A 281 -17.99 15.20 3.61
CA MET A 281 -19.39 15.33 4.02
C MET A 281 -20.24 15.84 2.86
N VAL A 282 -21.34 15.13 2.59
CA VAL A 282 -22.33 15.48 1.58
C VAL A 282 -23.70 15.49 2.26
N SER A 283 -24.40 16.63 2.25
CA SER A 283 -25.76 16.74 2.81
C SER A 283 -25.93 16.14 4.22
N HIS A 284 -25.03 16.47 5.15
CA HIS A 284 -24.96 15.92 6.53
C HIS A 284 -24.68 14.42 6.67
N LYS A 285 -24.37 13.73 5.58
CA LYS A 285 -23.82 12.37 5.58
C LYS A 285 -22.30 12.44 5.52
N ILE A 286 -21.64 11.75 6.45
CA ILE A 286 -20.19 11.58 6.46
C ILE A 286 -19.86 10.36 5.62
N ILE A 287 -19.07 10.53 4.58
CA ILE A 287 -18.57 9.45 3.74
C ILE A 287 -17.09 9.28 4.05
N THR A 288 -16.69 8.05 4.35
CA THR A 288 -15.29 7.69 4.60
C THR A 288 -14.85 6.63 3.61
N ALA A 289 -13.66 6.84 3.02
CA ALA A 289 -12.95 5.78 2.32
C ALA A 289 -11.92 5.19 3.28
N ASN A 290 -11.98 3.88 3.46
CA ASN A 290 -11.22 3.16 4.47
C ASN A 290 -10.10 2.33 3.83
N MET A 291 -9.09 1.97 4.61
CA MET A 291 -7.91 1.24 4.15
C MET A 291 -8.21 -0.23 3.77
N ASP A 292 -9.34 -0.80 4.22
CA ASP A 292 -9.81 -2.16 3.88
C ASP A 292 -10.54 -2.25 2.54
N SER A 293 -10.31 -1.30 1.62
CA SER A 293 -11.04 -1.20 0.36
C SER A 293 -12.56 -1.08 0.55
N THR A 294 -13.03 -0.41 1.62
CA THR A 294 -14.46 -0.11 1.80
C THR A 294 -14.74 1.38 1.79
N MET A 295 -15.91 1.75 1.25
CA MET A 295 -16.47 3.10 1.40
C MET A 295 -17.72 3.01 2.27
N SER A 296 -17.75 3.77 3.35
CA SER A 296 -18.81 3.72 4.36
C SER A 296 -19.46 5.09 4.53
N CYS A 297 -20.76 5.10 4.81
CA CYS A 297 -21.51 6.32 5.05
C CYS A 297 -22.14 6.31 6.44
N TYR A 298 -21.96 7.40 7.19
CA TYR A 298 -22.43 7.59 8.55
C TYR A 298 -23.24 8.88 8.67
N ASN A 299 -24.14 8.93 9.65
CA ASN A 299 -24.73 10.20 10.07
C ASN A 299 -23.91 10.86 11.20
N LEU A 300 -24.24 12.12 11.50
CA LEU A 300 -23.66 12.87 12.62
C LEU A 300 -23.95 12.28 14.02
N LYS A 301 -24.81 11.27 14.12
CA LYS A 301 -25.10 10.52 15.36
C LYS A 301 -24.32 9.20 15.46
N GLY A 302 -23.51 8.84 14.46
CA GLY A 302 -22.75 7.59 14.42
C GLY A 302 -23.46 6.37 13.83
N ARG A 303 -24.71 6.51 13.37
CA ARG A 303 -25.39 5.41 12.67
C ARG A 303 -24.88 5.29 11.24
N LYS A 304 -24.52 4.06 10.89
CA LYS A 304 -24.06 3.66 9.56
C LYS A 304 -25.26 3.49 8.61
N TYR A 305 -25.25 4.16 7.46
CA TYR A 305 -26.26 4.00 6.42
C TYR A 305 -25.95 2.81 5.51
N TRP A 306 -24.72 2.75 4.99
CA TRP A 306 -24.28 1.72 4.06
C TRP A 306 -22.76 1.57 4.08
N THR A 307 -22.30 0.43 3.60
CA THR A 307 -20.90 0.20 3.19
C THR A 307 -20.90 -0.53 1.86
N ILE A 308 -20.02 -0.11 0.99
CA ILE A 308 -19.73 -0.79 -0.27
C ILE A 308 -18.29 -1.28 -0.27
N ASN A 309 -18.06 -2.41 -0.93
CA ASN A 309 -16.72 -2.89 -1.22
C ASN A 309 -16.25 -2.23 -2.52
N LEU A 310 -15.08 -1.62 -2.45
CA LEU A 310 -14.41 -1.01 -3.59
C LEU A 310 -13.63 -2.08 -4.37
N PRO A 311 -13.38 -1.87 -5.67
CA PRO A 311 -12.65 -2.84 -6.49
C PRO A 311 -11.17 -2.97 -6.10
N ASP A 312 -10.58 -1.91 -5.53
CA ASP A 312 -9.17 -1.84 -5.13
C ASP A 312 -9.01 -0.83 -3.98
N ASN A 313 -7.79 -0.70 -3.44
CA ASN A 313 -7.47 0.19 -2.34
C ASN A 313 -7.65 1.68 -2.74
N PRO A 314 -8.49 2.44 -2.02
CA PRO A 314 -8.67 3.86 -2.29
C PRO A 314 -7.46 4.67 -1.84
N LEU A 315 -7.00 5.59 -2.68
CA LEU A 315 -5.93 6.55 -2.39
C LEU A 315 -6.49 7.91 -1.95
N TYR A 316 -7.56 8.37 -2.59
CA TYR A 316 -8.19 9.64 -2.25
C TYR A 316 -9.66 9.65 -2.71
N MET A 317 -10.46 10.49 -2.06
CA MET A 317 -11.85 10.74 -2.42
C MET A 317 -12.11 12.24 -2.49
N THR A 318 -12.79 12.68 -3.54
CA THR A 318 -13.22 14.07 -3.71
C THR A 318 -14.70 14.15 -4.05
N GLY A 319 -15.35 15.22 -3.62
CA GLY A 319 -16.73 15.52 -3.99
C GLY A 319 -16.80 16.21 -5.34
N ILE A 320 -17.77 15.82 -6.17
CA ILE A 320 -18.13 16.46 -7.44
C ILE A 320 -19.54 17.01 -7.28
N PRO A 321 -19.69 18.25 -6.79
CA PRO A 321 -20.97 18.93 -6.71
C PRO A 321 -21.44 19.37 -8.10
N LEU A 322 -22.61 18.90 -8.53
CA LEU A 322 -23.26 19.26 -9.79
C LEU A 322 -24.58 19.98 -9.49
N PRO A 323 -24.53 21.29 -9.20
CA PRO A 323 -25.72 22.05 -8.80
C PRO A 323 -26.79 22.05 -9.89
N ASN A 324 -26.39 22.09 -11.16
CA ASN A 324 -27.30 22.07 -12.32
C ASN A 324 -28.19 20.82 -12.39
N LEU A 325 -27.72 19.69 -11.83
CA LEU A 325 -28.44 18.43 -11.80
C LEU A 325 -28.98 18.10 -10.40
N ALA A 326 -28.74 18.96 -9.40
CA ALA A 326 -28.96 18.67 -7.98
C ALA A 326 -28.33 17.33 -7.52
N LEU A 327 -27.16 16.99 -8.09
CA LEU A 327 -26.42 15.76 -7.81
C LEU A 327 -25.10 16.07 -7.11
N HIS A 328 -24.72 15.22 -6.15
CA HIS A 328 -23.40 15.24 -5.54
C HIS A 328 -22.77 13.87 -5.71
N LEU A 329 -21.81 13.78 -6.62
CA LEU A 329 -21.07 12.54 -6.85
C LEU A 329 -19.83 12.51 -5.96
N THR A 330 -19.41 11.30 -5.56
CA THR A 330 -18.15 11.07 -4.86
C THR A 330 -17.22 10.32 -5.79
N ALA A 331 -16.15 10.99 -6.22
CA ALA A 331 -15.09 10.37 -7.00
C ALA A 331 -14.11 9.69 -6.06
N VAL A 332 -13.78 8.43 -6.34
CA VAL A 332 -12.80 7.64 -5.61
C VAL A 332 -11.69 7.23 -6.55
N CYS A 333 -10.45 7.58 -6.18
CA CYS A 333 -9.24 7.19 -6.87
C CYS A 333 -8.65 5.95 -6.22
N PHE A 334 -8.18 4.98 -7.00
CA PHE A 334 -7.58 3.74 -6.50
C PHE A 334 -6.11 3.59 -6.89
N SER A 335 -5.45 2.62 -6.26
CA SER A 335 -4.02 2.36 -6.48
C SER A 335 -3.67 1.75 -7.84
N ARG A 336 -4.55 0.91 -8.41
CA ARG A 336 -4.31 0.20 -9.67
C ARG A 336 -5.53 0.20 -10.60
N ALA A 337 -6.60 0.90 -10.21
CA ALA A 337 -7.86 0.92 -10.93
C ALA A 337 -8.24 2.33 -11.38
N ASN A 338 -9.20 2.38 -12.29
CA ASN A 338 -9.84 3.59 -12.83
C ASN A 338 -10.54 4.42 -11.75
N ILE A 339 -10.76 5.72 -12.00
CA ILE A 339 -11.54 6.54 -11.05
C ILE A 339 -13.01 6.13 -11.12
N ASN A 340 -13.62 5.83 -9.99
CA ASN A 340 -15.04 5.51 -9.90
C ASN A 340 -15.83 6.71 -9.36
N LEU A 341 -16.93 7.05 -10.01
CA LEU A 341 -17.90 8.04 -9.55
C LEU A 341 -19.09 7.31 -8.92
N TYR A 342 -19.36 7.63 -7.65
CA TYR A 342 -20.49 7.08 -6.91
C TYR A 342 -21.52 8.16 -6.62
N ASN A 343 -22.79 7.79 -6.62
CA ASN A 343 -23.89 8.55 -6.04
C ASN A 343 -24.41 7.76 -4.84
N ASP A 344 -24.17 8.26 -3.63
CA ASP A 344 -24.31 7.49 -2.40
C ASP A 344 -23.61 6.11 -2.51
N SER A 345 -24.38 5.01 -2.52
CA SER A 345 -23.87 3.64 -2.60
C SER A 345 -23.84 3.06 -4.01
N SER A 346 -24.43 3.76 -5.00
CA SER A 346 -24.45 3.29 -6.39
C SER A 346 -23.25 3.83 -7.16
N LEU A 347 -22.54 2.93 -7.85
CA LEU A 347 -21.61 3.33 -8.91
C LEU A 347 -22.42 3.93 -10.07
N VAL A 348 -21.96 5.07 -10.58
CA VAL A 348 -22.63 5.84 -11.64
C VAL A 348 -21.80 5.91 -12.90
N TYR A 349 -20.47 6.01 -12.78
CA TYR A 349 -19.58 6.08 -13.93
C TYR A 349 -18.16 5.65 -13.55
N VAL A 350 -17.40 5.14 -14.53
CA VAL A 350 -15.98 4.79 -14.37
C VAL A 350 -15.17 5.57 -15.39
N ILE A 351 -14.26 6.43 -14.92
CA ILE A 351 -13.33 7.16 -15.78
C ILE A 351 -12.12 6.26 -16.02
N ALA A 352 -12.00 5.73 -17.23
CA ALA A 352 -10.84 4.95 -17.64
C ALA A 352 -9.58 5.83 -17.65
N THR A 353 -8.54 5.38 -16.96
CA THR A 353 -7.24 6.06 -16.87
C THR A 353 -6.16 5.14 -17.44
N GLN A 354 -5.17 5.70 -18.13
CA GLN A 354 -4.09 4.91 -18.74
C GLN A 354 -3.11 4.41 -17.67
N GLU A 355 -2.91 5.21 -16.64
CA GLU A 355 -2.00 4.97 -15.53
C GLU A 355 -2.73 5.14 -14.19
N PRO A 356 -2.21 4.56 -13.10
CA PRO A 356 -2.79 4.74 -11.78
C PRO A 356 -2.59 6.18 -11.31
N ILE A 357 -3.65 6.77 -10.75
CA ILE A 357 -3.64 8.17 -10.31
C ILE A 357 -3.19 8.24 -8.85
N HIS A 358 -2.31 9.20 -8.57
CA HIS A 358 -1.81 9.45 -7.22
C HIS A 358 -2.63 10.52 -6.49
N SER A 359 -3.01 11.59 -7.19
CA SER A 359 -3.79 12.68 -6.62
C SER A 359 -4.80 13.26 -7.60
N MET A 360 -5.86 13.85 -7.05
CA MET A 360 -6.93 14.46 -7.83
C MET A 360 -7.58 15.63 -7.10
N VAL A 361 -8.07 16.60 -7.87
CA VAL A 361 -8.86 17.74 -7.39
C VAL A 361 -9.96 18.06 -8.40
N PHE A 362 -11.14 18.43 -7.91
CA PHE A 362 -12.28 18.83 -8.74
C PHE A 362 -12.72 20.25 -8.37
N GLY A 363 -12.99 21.08 -9.37
CA GLY A 363 -13.49 22.43 -9.18
C GLY A 363 -13.37 23.32 -10.42
N LYS A 364 -13.41 24.63 -10.21
CA LYS A 364 -13.25 25.62 -11.28
C LYS A 364 -11.79 25.71 -11.72
N TYR A 365 -11.53 25.63 -13.02
CA TYR A 365 -10.19 25.80 -13.59
C TYR A 365 -10.26 26.57 -14.90
N GLY A 366 -9.45 27.63 -15.03
CA GLY A 366 -9.66 28.64 -16.05
C GLY A 366 -11.04 29.27 -15.89
N GLN A 367 -11.82 29.27 -16.98
CA GLN A 367 -13.21 29.72 -17.01
C GLN A 367 -14.22 28.57 -16.90
N GLU A 368 -13.75 27.33 -16.81
CA GLU A 368 -14.61 26.15 -16.78
C GLU A 368 -14.98 25.79 -15.33
N GLU A 369 -16.27 25.64 -15.05
CA GLU A 369 -16.76 25.40 -13.69
C GLU A 369 -16.49 23.98 -13.18
N HIS A 370 -16.34 23.02 -14.10
CA HIS A 370 -16.32 21.60 -13.79
C HIS A 370 -15.09 20.93 -14.43
N ALA A 371 -13.93 21.17 -13.84
CA ALA A 371 -12.68 20.52 -14.22
C ALA A 371 -12.25 19.49 -13.16
N LEU A 372 -11.90 18.30 -13.63
CA LEU A 372 -11.21 17.27 -12.85
C LEU A 372 -9.75 17.25 -13.27
N ILE A 373 -8.87 17.57 -12.34
CA ILE A 373 -7.43 17.54 -12.54
C ILE A 373 -6.88 16.35 -11.78
N THR A 374 -6.09 15.54 -12.48
CA THR A 374 -5.52 14.29 -11.97
C THR A 374 -4.03 14.25 -12.23
N ILE A 375 -3.27 13.70 -11.29
CA ILE A 375 -1.83 13.49 -11.42
C ILE A 375 -1.55 12.00 -11.30
N ALA A 376 -0.96 11.40 -12.33
CA ALA A 376 -0.62 9.99 -12.34
C ALA A 376 0.58 9.68 -11.43
N SER A 377 0.78 8.41 -11.09
CA SER A 377 1.94 7.96 -10.31
C SER A 377 3.28 8.20 -11.01
N SER A 378 3.27 8.30 -12.34
CA SER A 378 4.44 8.67 -13.16
C SER A 378 4.73 10.17 -13.13
N GLY A 379 3.82 10.98 -12.58
CA GLY A 379 3.88 12.43 -12.57
C GLY A 379 3.27 13.11 -13.79
N THR A 380 2.49 12.40 -14.62
CA THR A 380 1.71 13.05 -15.69
C THR A 380 0.62 13.96 -15.12
N LEU A 381 0.38 15.11 -15.76
CA LEU A 381 -0.72 16.01 -15.44
C LEU A 381 -1.84 15.85 -16.48
N ASP A 382 -3.02 15.40 -16.03
CA ASP A 382 -4.19 15.24 -16.87
C ASP A 382 -5.33 16.17 -16.42
N ILE A 383 -5.96 16.85 -17.38
CA ILE A 383 -7.08 17.77 -17.16
C ILE A 383 -8.27 17.30 -17.97
N LYS A 384 -9.35 16.95 -17.27
CA LYS A 384 -10.63 16.52 -17.87
C LYS A 384 -11.72 17.52 -17.54
N LEU A 385 -12.47 17.94 -18.55
CA LEU A 385 -13.60 18.86 -18.40
C LEU A 385 -14.91 18.07 -18.47
N LEU A 386 -15.85 18.39 -17.58
CA LEU A 386 -17.17 17.78 -17.61
C LEU A 386 -18.08 18.55 -18.57
N LYS A 387 -18.73 17.85 -19.51
CA LYS A 387 -19.68 18.46 -20.43
C LYS A 387 -20.89 19.03 -19.69
N ARG A 388 -21.36 20.20 -20.10
CA ARG A 388 -22.61 20.80 -19.58
C ARG A 388 -23.85 19.95 -19.84
N THR A 389 -23.83 19.14 -20.91
CA THR A 389 -24.90 18.22 -21.28
C THR A 389 -24.77 16.85 -20.63
N ALA A 390 -23.73 16.62 -19.81
CA ALA A 390 -23.54 15.33 -19.15
C ALA A 390 -24.72 15.03 -18.23
N GLN A 391 -25.30 13.84 -18.40
CA GLN A 391 -26.32 13.32 -17.51
C GLN A 391 -25.80 12.06 -16.84
N PHE A 392 -25.99 11.99 -15.52
CA PHE A 392 -25.56 10.87 -14.70
C PHE A 392 -26.80 10.13 -14.22
N SER A 393 -27.14 9.03 -14.89
CA SER A 393 -28.22 8.13 -14.46
C SER A 393 -27.68 7.05 -13.51
N ASN A 394 -28.46 6.68 -12.49
CA ASN A 394 -28.14 5.56 -11.59
C ASN A 394 -28.18 4.17 -12.25
N ASP A 395 -28.37 4.11 -13.58
CA ASP A 395 -28.53 2.89 -14.38
C ASP A 395 -27.20 2.19 -14.71
N TYR A 396 -26.06 2.67 -14.20
CA TYR A 396 -24.76 1.97 -14.34
C TYR A 396 -24.76 0.56 -13.72
N LYS A 397 -25.78 0.25 -12.89
CA LYS A 397 -26.09 -1.11 -12.43
C LYS A 397 -26.30 -2.11 -13.57
N THR A 398 -26.52 -1.67 -14.81
CA THR A 398 -26.76 -2.58 -15.94
C THR A 398 -25.47 -3.16 -16.54
N VAL A 399 -24.29 -2.60 -16.23
CA VAL A 399 -23.03 -3.03 -16.88
C VAL A 399 -22.15 -3.93 -16.00
N GLN A 400 -22.33 -3.93 -14.67
CA GLN A 400 -21.60 -4.83 -13.78
C GLN A 400 -22.51 -5.66 -12.89
N LYS A 401 -23.33 -6.52 -13.51
CA LYS A 401 -23.60 -7.88 -13.03
C LYS A 401 -24.00 -8.75 -14.24
N ASN A 402 -23.02 -9.18 -15.03
CA ASN A 402 -23.07 -10.55 -15.58
C ASN A 402 -22.94 -11.56 -14.42
N TYR A 403 -23.79 -11.41 -13.39
CA TYR A 403 -24.16 -12.55 -12.59
C TYR A 403 -25.07 -13.31 -13.52
N VAL A 404 -24.46 -14.23 -14.26
CA VAL A 404 -25.16 -15.35 -14.89
C VAL A 404 -26.15 -15.80 -13.82
N LYS A 405 -27.45 -15.59 -14.06
CA LYS A 405 -28.46 -16.02 -13.10
C LYS A 405 -28.17 -17.49 -12.80
N PRO A 406 -28.38 -18.02 -11.59
CA PRO A 406 -28.08 -19.44 -11.32
C PRO A 406 -28.67 -20.40 -12.37
N HIS A 407 -29.77 -20.00 -13.01
CA HIS A 407 -30.45 -20.71 -14.11
C HIS A 407 -29.77 -20.61 -15.49
N GLU A 408 -28.87 -19.66 -15.71
CA GLU A 408 -28.07 -19.49 -16.94
C GLU A 408 -26.70 -20.19 -16.86
N ILE A 409 -26.34 -20.74 -15.69
CA ILE A 409 -25.16 -21.59 -15.53
C ILE A 409 -25.45 -22.92 -16.24
N LYS A 410 -25.11 -22.98 -17.53
CA LYS A 410 -25.19 -24.22 -18.30
C LYS A 410 -24.14 -25.19 -17.76
N PHE A 411 -24.56 -26.16 -16.97
CA PHE A 411 -23.68 -27.24 -16.54
C PHE A 411 -23.11 -27.95 -17.77
N LEU A 412 -21.78 -27.91 -17.92
CA LEU A 412 -21.05 -28.66 -18.94
C LEU A 412 -20.97 -30.13 -18.54
N VAL A 413 -22.12 -30.80 -18.41
CA VAL A 413 -22.15 -32.24 -18.14
C VAL A 413 -21.76 -32.97 -19.43
N PRO A 414 -20.66 -33.74 -19.45
CA PRO A 414 -20.28 -34.51 -20.62
C PRO A 414 -21.41 -35.48 -21.01
N LYS A 415 -21.76 -35.50 -22.29
CA LYS A 415 -22.79 -36.43 -22.79
C LYS A 415 -22.23 -37.85 -22.79
N LYS A 416 -23.00 -38.80 -22.25
CA LYS A 416 -22.65 -40.23 -22.29
C LYS A 416 -22.72 -40.72 -23.75
N SER A 417 -21.61 -41.28 -24.23
CA SER A 417 -21.51 -41.83 -25.57
C SER A 417 -22.21 -43.19 -25.68
N LYS A 418 -22.46 -43.64 -26.91
CA LYS A 418 -22.98 -45.00 -27.16
C LYS A 418 -22.07 -46.08 -26.58
N LEU A 419 -20.75 -45.88 -26.63
CA LEU A 419 -19.76 -46.77 -26.04
C LEU A 419 -19.97 -46.96 -24.53
N PHE A 420 -20.25 -45.87 -23.80
CA PHE A 420 -20.53 -45.94 -22.36
C PHE A 420 -21.77 -46.80 -22.07
N LEU A 421 -22.82 -46.68 -22.89
CA LEU A 421 -24.03 -47.47 -22.75
C LEU A 421 -23.76 -48.96 -23.04
N GLU A 422 -23.00 -49.27 -24.08
CA GLU A 422 -22.61 -50.64 -24.43
C GLU A 422 -21.74 -51.29 -23.35
N GLN A 423 -20.78 -50.54 -22.79
CA GLN A 423 -19.96 -51.00 -21.64
C GLN A 423 -20.82 -51.27 -20.41
N SER A 424 -21.78 -50.38 -20.10
CA SER A 424 -22.71 -50.57 -18.97
C SER A 424 -23.58 -51.83 -19.13
N LEU A 425 -24.02 -52.13 -20.35
CA LEU A 425 -24.77 -53.36 -20.64
C LEU A 425 -23.90 -54.61 -20.50
N ARG A 426 -22.65 -54.57 -20.97
CA ARG A 426 -21.67 -55.65 -20.78
C ARG A 426 -21.40 -55.90 -19.30
N GLU A 427 -21.18 -54.86 -18.52
CA GLU A 427 -20.95 -54.94 -17.06
C GLU A 427 -22.16 -55.56 -16.35
N ARG A 428 -23.39 -55.16 -16.74
CA ARG A 428 -24.62 -55.73 -16.15
C ARG A 428 -24.78 -57.22 -16.44
N GLN A 429 -24.44 -57.68 -17.64
CA GLN A 429 -24.55 -59.09 -18.03
C GLN A 429 -23.46 -59.98 -17.44
N LYS A 430 -22.22 -59.47 -17.33
CA LYS A 430 -21.03 -60.25 -16.93
C LYS A 430 -20.39 -59.78 -15.62
N CYS A 431 -21.18 -59.21 -14.70
CA CYS A 431 -20.66 -58.61 -13.47
C CYS A 431 -19.85 -59.59 -12.61
N LYS A 432 -20.33 -60.83 -12.46
CA LYS A 432 -19.70 -61.86 -11.62
C LYS A 432 -18.33 -62.26 -12.15
N GLU A 433 -18.22 -62.49 -13.46
CA GLU A 433 -16.96 -62.85 -14.12
C GLU A 433 -15.94 -61.72 -14.02
N MET A 434 -16.36 -60.48 -14.30
CA MET A 434 -15.49 -59.30 -14.19
C MET A 434 -14.99 -59.10 -12.75
N HIS A 435 -15.84 -59.31 -11.75
CA HIS A 435 -15.47 -59.23 -10.34
C HIS A 435 -14.45 -60.31 -9.96
N SER A 436 -14.70 -61.56 -10.35
CA SER A 436 -13.77 -62.67 -10.08
C SER A 436 -12.41 -62.47 -10.76
N TRP A 437 -12.41 -62.02 -12.02
CA TRP A 437 -11.18 -61.74 -12.76
C TRP A 437 -10.40 -60.58 -12.13
N PHE A 438 -11.08 -59.48 -11.79
CA PHE A 438 -10.46 -58.35 -11.11
C PHE A 438 -9.83 -58.77 -9.77
N ASN A 439 -10.54 -59.54 -8.95
CA ASN A 439 -10.01 -60.02 -7.67
C ASN A 439 -8.76 -60.88 -7.87
N HIS A 440 -8.77 -61.78 -8.87
CA HIS A 440 -7.62 -62.62 -9.16
C HIS A 440 -6.41 -61.82 -9.66
N SER A 441 -6.62 -60.90 -10.61
CA SER A 441 -5.57 -59.99 -11.09
C SER A 441 -5.04 -59.08 -9.99
N TRP A 442 -5.92 -58.58 -9.11
CA TRP A 442 -5.54 -57.75 -7.97
C TRP A 442 -4.70 -58.51 -6.96
N THR A 443 -5.04 -59.78 -6.67
CA THR A 443 -4.20 -60.62 -5.81
C THR A 443 -2.83 -60.89 -6.43
N ASN A 444 -2.77 -61.17 -7.73
CA ASN A 444 -1.48 -61.37 -8.41
C ASN A 444 -0.64 -60.09 -8.41
N MET A 445 -1.26 -58.93 -8.63
CA MET A 445 -0.58 -57.65 -8.54
C MET A 445 -0.04 -57.40 -7.13
N LYS A 446 -0.81 -57.70 -6.08
CA LYS A 446 -0.32 -57.59 -4.69
C LYS A 446 0.91 -58.45 -4.44
N VAL A 447 0.89 -59.70 -4.91
CA VAL A 447 2.04 -60.60 -4.77
C VAL A 447 3.26 -60.02 -5.49
N GLN A 448 3.13 -59.60 -6.75
CA GLN A 448 4.24 -58.99 -7.51
C GLN A 448 4.77 -57.70 -6.86
N VAL A 449 3.88 -56.87 -6.31
CA VAL A 449 4.27 -55.65 -5.57
C VAL A 449 4.99 -56.02 -4.28
N SER A 450 4.53 -57.05 -3.56
CA SER A 450 5.22 -57.52 -2.35
C SER A 450 6.60 -58.12 -2.65
N GLU A 451 6.72 -58.94 -3.70
CA GLU A 451 7.99 -59.52 -4.14
C GLU A 451 8.98 -58.41 -4.53
N SER A 452 8.58 -57.50 -5.42
CA SER A 452 9.43 -56.37 -5.82
C SER A 452 9.78 -55.42 -4.66
N TYR A 453 8.87 -55.26 -3.70
CA TYR A 453 9.13 -54.46 -2.50
C TYR A 453 10.14 -55.14 -1.56
N ILE A 454 10.05 -56.46 -1.38
CA ILE A 454 11.02 -57.25 -0.59
C ILE A 454 12.39 -57.22 -1.27
N ASP A 455 12.46 -57.38 -2.59
CA ASP A 455 13.71 -57.26 -3.35
C ASP A 455 14.32 -55.86 -3.19
N ALA A 456 13.50 -54.81 -3.22
CA ALA A 456 13.94 -53.45 -2.96
C ALA A 456 14.47 -53.26 -1.53
N LEU A 457 13.80 -53.81 -0.52
CA LEU A 457 14.25 -53.78 0.89
C LEU A 457 15.54 -54.58 1.11
N HIS A 458 15.76 -55.68 0.38
CA HIS A 458 17.03 -56.41 0.45
C HIS A 458 18.18 -55.64 -0.22
N SER A 459 17.89 -54.88 -1.27
CA SER A 459 18.88 -54.05 -1.98
C SER A 459 19.27 -52.76 -1.23
N ALA A 460 18.35 -52.20 -0.43
CA ALA A 460 18.55 -50.99 0.36
C ALA A 460 18.31 -51.28 1.84
N ASN A 461 19.37 -51.23 2.66
CA ASN A 461 19.24 -51.38 4.12
C ASN A 461 18.49 -50.17 4.71
N VAL A 462 17.16 -50.28 4.83
CA VAL A 462 16.34 -49.27 5.50
C VAL A 462 16.64 -49.29 6.99
N VAL A 463 17.39 -48.29 7.47
CA VAL A 463 17.62 -48.11 8.90
C VAL A 463 16.32 -47.57 9.51
N GLN A 464 15.79 -48.27 10.52
CA GLN A 464 14.60 -47.81 11.25
C GLN A 464 14.94 -46.49 11.96
N ASN A 465 14.06 -45.49 11.81
CA ASN A 465 14.09 -44.15 12.39
C ASN A 465 14.86 -43.03 11.65
N GLU A 466 15.56 -43.30 10.54
CA GLU A 466 16.23 -42.25 9.77
C GLU A 466 15.39 -41.86 8.52
N ALA A 467 14.66 -40.75 8.60
CA ALA A 467 13.90 -40.23 7.47
C ALA A 467 14.75 -39.26 6.66
N LEU A 468 15.39 -39.76 5.61
CA LEU A 468 16.31 -39.01 4.76
C LEU A 468 15.80 -39.00 3.32
N ARG A 469 15.84 -37.83 2.69
CA ARG A 469 15.57 -37.66 1.27
C ARG A 469 16.87 -37.39 0.54
N ILE A 470 17.13 -38.16 -0.51
CA ILE A 470 18.23 -37.96 -1.44
C ILE A 470 17.69 -37.59 -2.81
N ILE A 471 18.29 -36.58 -3.43
CA ILE A 471 18.08 -36.23 -4.84
C ILE A 471 19.47 -36.11 -5.44
N VAL A 472 19.69 -36.75 -6.59
CA VAL A 472 20.96 -36.63 -7.32
C VAL A 472 20.69 -36.02 -8.67
N GLU A 473 21.39 -34.94 -8.96
CA GLU A 473 21.31 -34.18 -10.19
C GLU A 473 22.68 -34.21 -10.87
N VAL A 474 22.71 -34.39 -12.18
CA VAL A 474 23.94 -34.32 -12.98
C VAL A 474 23.88 -33.07 -13.84
N PHE A 475 24.90 -32.23 -13.72
CA PHE A 475 25.04 -30.99 -14.46
C PHE A 475 26.25 -31.05 -15.39
N GLY A 476 26.08 -30.59 -16.62
CA GLY A 476 27.13 -30.50 -17.62
C GLY A 476 26.85 -31.38 -18.84
N LEU A 477 27.37 -30.95 -19.99
CA LEU A 477 27.35 -31.68 -21.25
C LEU A 477 28.80 -31.70 -21.74
N GLY A 478 29.49 -32.83 -21.60
CA GLY A 478 30.91 -32.95 -21.95
C GLY A 478 31.66 -33.98 -21.12
N PRO A 479 33.00 -34.12 -21.30
CA PRO A 479 33.80 -35.13 -20.60
C PRO A 479 33.99 -34.82 -19.12
N ARG A 480 33.71 -33.58 -18.67
CA ARG A 480 33.72 -33.20 -17.25
C ARG A 480 32.31 -32.79 -16.83
N MET A 481 31.76 -33.51 -15.88
CA MET A 481 30.40 -33.33 -15.36
C MET A 481 30.44 -33.08 -13.87
N LYS A 482 29.39 -32.45 -13.34
CA LYS A 482 29.22 -32.20 -11.91
C LYS A 482 28.03 -33.01 -11.40
N ILE A 483 28.27 -33.86 -10.42
CA ILE A 483 27.21 -34.56 -9.69
C ILE A 483 26.89 -33.73 -8.44
N ARG A 484 25.64 -33.31 -8.32
CA ARG A 484 25.09 -32.60 -7.16
C ARG A 484 24.15 -33.53 -6.41
N THR A 485 24.51 -33.86 -5.18
CA THR A 485 23.70 -34.68 -4.27
C THR A 485 23.04 -33.77 -3.25
N VAL A 486 21.71 -33.67 -3.28
CA VAL A 486 20.91 -32.93 -2.30
C VAL A 486 20.38 -33.90 -1.26
N LEU A 487 20.79 -33.71 0.00
CA LEU A 487 20.34 -34.48 1.15
C LEU A 487 19.46 -33.62 2.03
N GLN A 488 18.31 -34.14 2.44
CA GLN A 488 17.40 -33.44 3.35
C GLN A 488 16.98 -34.38 4.48
N ASN A 489 17.16 -33.92 5.72
CA ASN A 489 16.65 -34.62 6.89
C ASN A 489 15.16 -34.31 7.07
N MET A 490 14.32 -35.34 6.97
CA MET A 490 12.88 -35.27 7.18
C MET A 490 12.46 -35.71 8.59
N SER A 491 13.39 -36.18 9.42
CA SER A 491 13.11 -36.56 10.80
C SER A 491 13.12 -35.33 11.72
N GLN A 492 12.16 -35.23 12.64
CA GLN A 492 12.04 -34.09 13.58
C GLN A 492 12.90 -34.28 14.83
N ASN A 493 13.12 -35.54 15.25
CA ASN A 493 13.71 -35.87 16.56
C ASN A 493 15.13 -36.43 16.47
N ILE A 494 15.61 -36.75 15.27
CA ILE A 494 16.91 -37.38 15.06
C ILE A 494 17.77 -36.43 14.25
N MET A 495 18.98 -36.23 14.75
CA MET A 495 20.00 -35.43 14.09
C MET A 495 21.09 -36.36 13.56
N PRO A 496 21.05 -36.71 12.27
CA PRO A 496 22.09 -37.45 11.59
C PRO A 496 23.49 -36.89 11.82
N MET A 497 24.38 -37.74 12.33
CA MET A 497 25.78 -37.40 12.59
C MET A 497 26.71 -38.33 11.80
N ASN A 498 27.83 -37.77 11.33
CA ASN A 498 28.93 -38.50 10.68
C ASN A 498 28.58 -39.25 9.39
N TYR A 499 27.59 -38.78 8.64
CA TYR A 499 27.30 -39.36 7.33
C TYR A 499 28.36 -38.98 6.29
N LYS A 500 28.54 -39.88 5.32
CA LYS A 500 29.44 -39.71 4.19
C LYS A 500 28.70 -40.09 2.92
N VAL A 501 28.88 -39.33 1.85
CA VAL A 501 28.44 -39.70 0.52
C VAL A 501 29.61 -40.35 -0.21
N THR A 502 29.39 -41.53 -0.75
CA THR A 502 30.34 -42.29 -1.56
C THR A 502 29.72 -42.71 -2.87
N PHE A 503 30.54 -43.13 -3.83
CA PHE A 503 30.11 -43.45 -5.19
C PHE A 503 30.59 -44.85 -5.57
N ILE A 504 29.70 -45.69 -6.11
CA ILE A 504 30.04 -46.97 -6.75
C ILE A 504 29.94 -46.77 -8.26
N TYR A 505 31.06 -46.95 -8.95
CA TYR A 505 31.19 -46.71 -10.39
C TYR A 505 32.26 -47.62 -11.00
N ASP A 506 32.21 -47.82 -12.31
CA ASP A 506 33.28 -48.49 -13.05
C ASP A 506 34.45 -47.53 -13.27
N ALA A 507 35.60 -47.84 -12.68
CA ALA A 507 36.82 -47.04 -12.75
C ALA A 507 37.41 -46.95 -14.17
N LYS A 508 36.97 -47.78 -15.11
CA LYS A 508 37.34 -47.68 -16.53
C LYS A 508 36.55 -46.59 -17.28
N LEU A 509 35.34 -46.27 -16.79
CA LEU A 509 34.43 -45.33 -17.46
C LEU A 509 34.53 -43.93 -16.85
N TYR A 510 34.63 -43.84 -15.53
CA TYR A 510 34.57 -42.58 -14.80
C TYR A 510 35.72 -42.44 -13.80
N LYS A 511 36.23 -41.21 -13.67
CA LYS A 511 37.13 -40.81 -12.58
C LYS A 511 36.46 -39.70 -11.77
N ILE A 512 36.18 -40.00 -10.50
CA ILE A 512 35.56 -39.05 -9.56
C ILE A 512 36.67 -38.37 -8.76
N HIS A 513 36.69 -37.04 -8.77
CA HIS A 513 37.75 -36.26 -8.10
C HIS A 513 37.67 -36.34 -6.57
N GLN A 514 36.45 -36.39 -6.02
CA GLN A 514 36.20 -36.50 -4.58
C GLN A 514 35.30 -37.72 -4.33
N PRO A 515 35.86 -38.93 -4.18
CA PRO A 515 35.08 -40.16 -4.08
C PRO A 515 34.35 -40.31 -2.74
N VAL A 516 34.74 -39.54 -1.72
CA VAL A 516 34.09 -39.51 -0.40
C VAL A 516 33.88 -38.07 0.04
N VAL A 517 32.63 -37.68 0.26
CA VAL A 517 32.25 -36.35 0.75
C VAL A 517 31.66 -36.49 2.16
N LYS A 518 32.22 -35.75 3.12
CA LYS A 518 31.66 -35.71 4.49
C LYS A 518 30.40 -34.84 4.49
N VAL A 519 29.30 -35.37 5.01
CA VAL A 519 28.06 -34.62 5.16
C VAL A 519 28.15 -33.79 6.44
N PRO A 520 27.87 -32.48 6.39
CA PRO A 520 27.76 -31.68 7.61
C PRO A 520 26.57 -32.12 8.46
N LEU A 521 26.50 -31.60 9.68
CA LEU A 521 25.40 -31.84 10.59
C LEU A 521 24.06 -31.41 9.96
N MET A 522 23.12 -32.35 9.79
CA MET A 522 21.86 -32.10 9.07
C MET A 522 20.69 -31.74 9.99
N VAL A 523 20.26 -30.48 9.93
CA VAL A 523 19.08 -29.97 10.62
C VAL A 523 17.81 -30.36 9.87
N HIS A 524 16.72 -30.58 10.61
CA HIS A 524 15.40 -30.90 10.04
C HIS A 524 14.95 -29.89 9.00
N GLY A 525 14.46 -30.38 7.85
CA GLY A 525 13.84 -29.58 6.79
C GLY A 525 14.81 -28.83 5.89
N ILE A 526 16.09 -28.72 6.24
CA ILE A 526 17.08 -27.99 5.44
C ILE A 526 17.71 -28.92 4.39
N PRO A 527 17.69 -28.56 3.09
CA PRO A 527 18.39 -29.30 2.05
C PRO A 527 19.87 -28.92 1.99
N TYR A 528 20.76 -29.92 2.05
CA TYR A 528 22.21 -29.78 1.94
C TYR A 528 22.66 -30.26 0.56
N SER A 529 23.25 -29.37 -0.24
CA SER A 529 23.79 -29.73 -1.55
C SER A 529 25.30 -30.00 -1.47
N LEU A 530 25.69 -31.22 -1.82
CA LEU A 530 27.07 -31.70 -1.90
C LEU A 530 27.44 -31.89 -3.36
N GLU A 531 28.58 -31.35 -3.78
CA GLU A 531 28.98 -31.35 -5.19
C GLU A 531 30.30 -32.09 -5.40
N THR A 532 30.37 -32.92 -6.43
CA THR A 532 31.60 -33.58 -6.87
C THR A 532 31.75 -33.52 -8.39
N LEU A 533 33.00 -33.44 -8.85
CA LEU A 533 33.31 -33.46 -10.27
C LEU A 533 33.65 -34.88 -10.73
N VAL A 534 33.11 -35.25 -11.88
CA VAL A 534 33.31 -36.55 -12.54
C VAL A 534 33.87 -36.31 -13.93
N THR A 535 34.92 -37.04 -14.29
CA THR A 535 35.50 -37.02 -15.63
C THR A 535 35.26 -38.36 -16.33
N CYS A 536 34.61 -38.32 -17.48
CA CYS A 536 34.39 -39.48 -18.35
C CYS A 536 35.71 -39.79 -19.07
N GLN A 537 36.13 -41.06 -19.05
CA GLN A 537 37.33 -41.53 -19.73
C GLN A 537 37.01 -42.20 -21.07
N THR A 538 35.77 -42.63 -21.26
CA THR A 538 35.28 -43.28 -22.48
C THR A 538 33.91 -42.70 -22.86
N ALA A 539 33.52 -42.86 -24.12
CA ALA A 539 32.28 -42.33 -24.68
C ALA A 539 31.03 -43.20 -24.40
N VAL A 540 31.11 -44.12 -23.43
CA VAL A 540 30.03 -45.07 -23.12
C VAL A 540 29.29 -44.60 -21.87
N ALA A 541 27.96 -44.45 -21.99
CA ALA A 541 27.10 -44.20 -20.83
C ALA A 541 27.04 -45.42 -19.90
N GLY A 542 27.57 -45.25 -18.70
CA GLY A 542 27.43 -46.17 -17.57
C GLY A 542 26.61 -45.59 -16.41
N VAL A 543 26.24 -46.46 -15.46
CA VAL A 543 25.50 -46.08 -14.25
C VAL A 543 26.49 -45.75 -13.13
N VAL A 544 26.22 -44.68 -12.38
CA VAL A 544 26.92 -44.35 -11.13
C VAL A 544 25.91 -44.47 -9.98
N GLN A 545 26.24 -45.25 -8.95
CA GLN A 545 25.41 -45.33 -7.75
C GLN A 545 25.98 -44.39 -6.68
N VAL A 546 25.18 -43.44 -6.22
CA VAL A 546 25.49 -42.56 -5.09
C VAL A 546 24.96 -43.21 -3.82
N VAL A 547 25.81 -43.34 -2.81
CA VAL A 547 25.49 -44.07 -1.58
C VAL A 547 25.76 -43.18 -0.38
N VAL A 548 24.78 -43.09 0.53
CA VAL A 548 24.94 -42.41 1.82
C VAL A 548 25.25 -43.46 2.88
N VAL A 549 26.38 -43.30 3.55
CA VAL A 549 26.94 -44.28 4.49
C VAL A 549 27.21 -43.64 5.85
N SER A 550 26.87 -44.36 6.92
CA SER A 550 27.35 -44.11 8.28
C SER A 550 28.25 -45.26 8.72
N THR A 551 27.69 -46.24 9.46
CA THR A 551 28.27 -47.57 9.75
C THR A 551 27.73 -48.65 8.80
N LYS A 552 26.58 -48.39 8.18
CA LYS A 552 25.94 -49.19 7.12
C LYS A 552 25.51 -48.26 5.98
N VAL A 553 25.16 -48.84 4.83
CA VAL A 553 24.51 -48.11 3.73
C VAL A 553 23.10 -47.74 4.18
N ILE A 554 22.76 -46.44 4.16
CA ILE A 554 21.45 -45.93 4.60
C ILE A 554 20.54 -45.71 3.39
N LEU A 555 21.08 -45.10 2.34
CA LEU A 555 20.36 -44.78 1.11
C LEU A 555 21.30 -44.97 -0.07
N SER A 556 20.74 -45.44 -1.18
CA SER A 556 21.40 -45.46 -2.48
C SER A 556 20.50 -44.83 -3.53
N ALA A 557 21.10 -44.11 -4.47
CA ALA A 557 20.44 -43.56 -5.63
C ALA A 557 21.27 -43.92 -6.88
N THR A 558 20.65 -44.60 -7.82
CA THR A 558 21.26 -44.91 -9.12
C THR A 558 21.05 -43.74 -10.07
N VAL A 559 22.14 -43.31 -10.70
CA VAL A 559 22.12 -42.23 -11.68
C VAL A 559 22.66 -42.75 -13.00
N ASN A 560 21.83 -42.64 -14.03
CA ASN A 560 22.26 -42.86 -15.40
C ASN A 560 23.01 -41.62 -15.85
N MET A 561 24.31 -41.76 -16.10
CA MET A 561 25.11 -40.66 -16.62
C MET A 561 24.75 -40.44 -18.09
N PRO A 562 24.60 -39.18 -18.54
CA PRO A 562 24.32 -38.90 -19.94
C PRO A 562 25.56 -39.15 -20.81
N ASP A 563 25.35 -39.33 -22.11
CA ASP A 563 26.41 -39.54 -23.08
C ASP A 563 27.39 -38.36 -23.10
N SER A 564 28.70 -38.65 -23.15
CA SER A 564 29.73 -37.61 -23.21
C SER A 564 29.83 -37.03 -24.62
N ALA A 565 29.20 -35.87 -24.83
CA ALA A 565 29.23 -35.15 -26.11
C ALA A 565 30.54 -34.37 -26.36
N GLY A 566 31.71 -34.95 -26.07
CA GLY A 566 33.00 -34.25 -26.24
C GLY A 566 34.17 -35.16 -26.62
N ILE A 567 35.17 -34.56 -27.28
CA ILE A 567 36.42 -35.23 -27.67
C ILE A 567 37.23 -35.52 -26.39
N LEU A 568 37.57 -36.79 -26.18
CA LEU A 568 38.45 -37.24 -25.11
C LEU A 568 39.89 -37.07 -25.61
N GLU A 569 40.55 -35.98 -25.25
CA GLU A 569 42.02 -35.86 -25.34
C GLU A 569 42.68 -36.19 -23.99
#